data_AF-A0A2S9BNL1-F1
#
_entry.id   AF-A0A2S9BNL1-F1
#
_cell.length_a   1.000
_cell.length_b   1.000
_cell.length_c   1.000
_cell.angle_alpha   90.00
_cell.angle_beta   90.00
_cell.angle_gamma   90.00
#
_symmetry.space_group_name_H-M   'P 1'
#
loop_
_entity.id
_entity.type
_entity.pdbx_description
1 polymer ?
#
loop_
_entity_poly.entity_id
_entity_poly.type
_entity_poly.pdbx_seq_one_letter_code
_entity_poly.pdbx_strand_id
1 'polypeptide(L)'
;MRRPRKVSSANASPATRARYAKRRTNRLAKVDNDLTDAQWHDLMDAWGGCAYCGGEGAALQRDCIQPISRGGRYTLENVVPACASCNASKHNDEVTGWLRRKKLDERTFLVRQATILRDLRPVE
;
A
#
# COMPACT_ATOMS: atom_id res chain seq x y z
N MET A 1 8.32 -20.83 -11.25
CA MET A 1 9.33 -19.77 -11.51
C MET A 1 9.48 -18.88 -10.28
N ARG A 2 10.66 -18.80 -9.65
CA ARG A 2 10.94 -17.81 -8.59
C ARG A 2 11.28 -16.48 -9.26
N ARG A 3 10.52 -15.41 -9.00
CA ARG A 3 10.91 -14.05 -9.44
C ARG A 3 12.26 -13.69 -8.80
N PRO A 4 13.16 -13.00 -9.52
CA PRO A 4 14.44 -12.56 -8.98
C PRO A 4 14.25 -11.67 -7.74
N ARG A 5 15.22 -11.70 -6.83
CA ARG A 5 15.24 -10.89 -5.60
C ARG A 5 15.18 -9.41 -6.01
N LYS A 6 14.26 -8.63 -5.40
CA LYS A 6 14.19 -7.19 -5.65
C LYS A 6 15.52 -6.55 -5.26
N VAL A 7 16.12 -5.82 -6.20
CA VAL A 7 17.32 -5.03 -5.94
C VAL A 7 16.92 -3.80 -5.13
N SER A 8 17.67 -3.46 -4.09
CA SER A 8 17.38 -2.29 -3.26
C SER A 8 17.46 -1.00 -4.09
N SER A 9 16.44 -0.15 -3.97
CA SER A 9 16.45 1.19 -4.56
C SER A 9 17.47 2.13 -3.89
N ALA A 10 18.04 1.74 -2.75
CA ALA A 10 19.08 2.51 -2.07
C ALA A 10 20.33 2.71 -2.94
N ASN A 11 20.64 1.74 -3.82
CA ASN A 11 21.80 1.80 -4.71
C ASN A 11 21.50 2.51 -6.05
N ALA A 12 20.28 3.03 -6.24
CA ALA A 12 19.91 3.72 -7.47
C ALA A 12 20.58 5.11 -7.56
N SER A 13 21.14 5.42 -8.72
CA SER A 13 21.75 6.74 -8.98
C SER A 13 20.75 7.88 -8.73
N PRO A 14 21.21 9.09 -8.35
CA PRO A 14 20.32 10.25 -8.16
C PRO A 14 19.40 10.51 -9.36
N ALA A 15 19.93 10.39 -10.59
CA ALA A 15 19.16 10.55 -11.82
C ALA A 15 18.05 9.49 -11.96
N THR A 16 18.34 8.24 -11.60
CA THR A 16 17.34 7.16 -11.62
C THR A 16 16.22 7.42 -10.62
N ARG A 17 16.57 7.84 -9.39
CA ARG A 17 15.61 8.21 -8.35
C ARG A 17 14.72 9.38 -8.79
N ALA A 18 15.31 10.44 -9.34
CA ALA A 18 14.58 11.60 -9.84
C ALA A 18 13.61 11.22 -10.98
N ARG A 19 14.04 10.38 -11.92
CA ARG A 19 13.18 9.88 -13.00
C ARG A 19 12.01 9.06 -12.46
N TYR A 20 12.24 8.20 -11.47
CA TYR A 20 11.18 7.41 -10.82
C TYR A 20 10.18 8.32 -10.09
N ALA A 21 10.67 9.28 -9.30
CA ALA A 21 9.85 10.25 -8.59
C ALA A 21 8.97 11.05 -9.58
N LYS A 22 9.55 11.60 -10.66
CA LYS A 22 8.80 12.32 -11.70
C LYS A 22 7.71 11.45 -12.33
N ARG A 23 8.03 10.19 -12.67
CA ARG A 23 7.04 9.25 -13.22
C ARG A 23 5.89 8.98 -12.25
N ARG A 24 6.19 8.87 -10.95
CA ARG A 24 5.17 8.69 -9.91
C ARG A 24 4.28 9.92 -9.79
N THR A 25 4.87 11.11 -9.66
CA THR A 25 4.14 12.39 -9.58
C THR A 25 3.22 12.56 -10.79
N ASN A 26 3.72 12.32 -12.01
CA ASN A 26 2.92 12.44 -13.23
C ASN A 26 1.76 11.44 -13.32
N ARG A 27 1.84 10.28 -12.66
CA ARG A 27 0.72 9.32 -12.62
C ARG A 27 -0.35 9.78 -11.64
N LEU A 28 0.07 10.25 -10.46
CA LEU A 28 -0.82 10.76 -9.43
C LEU A 28 -1.56 12.01 -9.89
N ALA A 29 -0.88 12.92 -10.60
CA ALA A 29 -1.50 14.14 -11.12
C ALA A 29 -2.57 13.90 -12.20
N LYS A 30 -2.73 12.67 -12.71
CA LYS A 30 -3.70 12.31 -13.76
C LYS A 30 -4.94 11.59 -13.23
N VAL A 31 -4.99 11.33 -11.93
CA VAL A 31 -6.06 10.54 -11.31
C VAL A 31 -6.54 11.26 -10.06
N ASP A 32 -7.81 11.09 -9.74
CA ASP A 32 -8.35 11.58 -8.48
C ASP A 32 -7.78 10.77 -7.32
N ASN A 33 -7.30 11.49 -6.32
CA ASN A 33 -6.73 10.97 -5.09
C ASN A 33 -7.53 11.60 -3.96
N ASP A 34 -8.60 10.92 -3.56
CA ASP A 34 -9.66 11.44 -2.69
C ASP A 34 -9.54 10.97 -1.24
N LEU A 35 -8.51 10.17 -0.90
CA LEU A 35 -8.25 9.79 0.48
C LEU A 35 -7.94 11.04 1.32
N THR A 36 -8.86 11.37 2.21
CA THR A 36 -8.71 12.47 3.16
C THR A 36 -7.83 12.08 4.34
N ASP A 37 -7.32 13.08 5.07
CA ASP A 37 -6.58 12.81 6.30
C ASP A 37 -7.47 12.18 7.38
N ALA A 38 -8.76 12.52 7.47
CA ALA A 38 -9.70 11.88 8.40
C ALA A 38 -9.83 10.38 8.10
N GLN A 39 -10.14 10.02 6.86
CA GLN A 39 -10.20 8.63 6.41
C GLN A 39 -8.88 7.86 6.63
N TRP A 40 -7.74 8.55 6.51
CA TRP A 40 -6.45 7.94 6.83
C TRP A 40 -6.32 7.59 8.32
N HIS A 41 -6.76 8.47 9.22
CA HIS A 41 -6.78 8.15 10.66
C HIS A 41 -7.75 7.01 10.94
N ASP A 42 -8.95 7.02 10.35
CA ASP A 42 -9.93 5.93 10.49
C ASP A 42 -9.36 4.58 10.03
N LEU A 43 -8.60 4.56 8.93
CA LEU A 43 -7.89 3.36 8.47
C LEU A 43 -6.83 2.91 9.48
N MET A 44 -6.05 3.83 10.05
CA MET A 44 -5.05 3.47 11.06
C MET A 44 -5.70 2.83 12.29
N ASP A 45 -6.80 3.42 12.78
CA ASP A 45 -7.52 2.93 13.94
C ASP A 45 -8.19 1.58 13.67
N ALA A 46 -8.88 1.42 12.53
CA ALA A 46 -9.55 0.17 12.17
C ALA A 46 -8.58 -1.00 11.96
N TRP A 47 -7.37 -0.73 11.46
CA TRP A 47 -6.33 -1.74 11.32
C TRP A 47 -5.55 -1.99 12.62
N GLY A 48 -5.42 -0.99 13.49
CA GLY A 48 -4.70 -1.09 14.76
C GLY A 48 -3.19 -1.37 14.62
N GLY A 49 -2.62 -1.17 13.43
CA GLY A 49 -1.23 -1.52 13.14
C GLY A 49 -0.97 -1.74 11.65
N CYS A 50 0.18 -2.33 11.33
CA CYS A 50 0.50 -2.70 9.95
C CYS A 50 -0.49 -3.75 9.42
N ALA A 51 -1.17 -3.45 8.32
CA ALA A 51 -2.16 -4.31 7.68
C ALA A 51 -1.62 -5.67 7.21
N TYR A 52 -0.30 -5.83 7.20
CA TYR A 52 0.37 -7.04 6.72
C TYR A 52 0.97 -7.89 7.83
N CYS A 53 1.80 -7.31 8.69
CA CYS A 53 2.50 -8.05 9.75
C CYS A 53 1.87 -7.87 11.13
N GLY A 54 0.86 -7.00 11.28
CA GLY A 54 0.22 -6.70 12.56
C GLY A 54 1.09 -5.90 13.54
N GLY A 55 2.28 -5.45 13.14
CA GLY A 55 3.18 -4.72 14.03
C GLY A 55 2.62 -3.34 14.42
N GLU A 56 2.63 -3.07 15.72
CA GLU A 56 2.18 -1.83 16.36
C GLU A 56 3.33 -0.80 16.49
N GLY A 57 3.01 0.47 16.72
CA GLY A 57 3.98 1.51 17.12
C GLY A 57 4.98 2.00 16.08
N ALA A 58 4.94 1.50 14.84
CA ALA A 58 5.75 2.03 13.74
C ALA A 58 5.07 3.25 13.09
N ALA A 59 5.84 4.23 12.59
CA ALA A 59 5.31 5.27 11.72
C ALA A 59 4.72 4.62 10.45
N LEU A 60 3.40 4.39 10.45
CA LEU A 60 2.68 3.70 9.39
C LEU A 60 2.66 4.57 8.13
N GLN A 61 2.89 3.93 7.00
CA GLN A 61 2.91 4.56 5.69
C GLN A 61 1.63 4.16 4.94
N ARG A 62 1.15 5.07 4.09
CA ARG A 62 0.09 4.78 3.12
C ARG A 62 0.64 3.87 2.02
N ASP A 63 0.29 2.58 2.04
CA ASP A 63 0.59 1.66 0.94
C ASP A 63 -0.67 1.38 0.11
N CYS A 64 -0.50 1.30 -1.20
CA CYS A 64 -1.59 1.06 -2.14
C CYS A 64 -1.70 -0.43 -2.46
N ILE A 65 -2.84 -1.06 -2.16
CA ILE A 65 -3.18 -2.45 -2.49
C ILE A 65 -2.87 -2.77 -3.96
N GLN A 66 -3.41 -1.96 -4.87
CA GLN A 66 -2.97 -1.86 -6.25
C GLN A 66 -1.93 -0.74 -6.36
N PRO A 67 -0.71 -1.00 -6.85
CA PRO A 67 0.31 0.02 -6.93
C PRO A 67 -0.01 1.06 -8.01
N ILE A 68 0.40 2.31 -7.79
CA ILE A 68 0.22 3.43 -8.75
C ILE A 68 0.83 3.14 -10.13
N SER A 69 1.89 2.32 -10.21
CA SER A 69 2.45 1.89 -11.48
C SER A 69 1.52 1.02 -12.32
N ARG A 70 0.43 0.52 -11.74
CA ARG A 70 -0.63 -0.29 -12.36
C ARG A 70 -2.01 0.36 -12.27
N GLY A 71 -2.07 1.67 -12.07
CA GLY A 71 -3.34 2.41 -12.05
C GLY A 71 -3.99 2.57 -10.67
N GLY A 72 -3.34 2.11 -9.60
CA GLY A 72 -3.81 2.39 -8.24
C GLY A 72 -3.77 3.87 -7.88
N ARG A 73 -4.64 4.27 -6.94
CA ARG A 73 -4.89 5.65 -6.51
C ARG A 73 -4.84 5.76 -4.99
N TYR A 74 -4.78 6.97 -4.46
CA TYR A 74 -4.98 7.19 -3.02
C TYR A 74 -6.47 7.37 -2.73
N THR A 75 -7.17 6.26 -2.50
CA THR A 75 -8.59 6.19 -2.11
C THR A 75 -8.74 5.33 -0.86
N LEU A 76 -9.90 5.42 -0.20
CA LEU A 76 -10.22 4.62 0.99
C LEU A 76 -10.09 3.11 0.70
N GLU A 77 -10.52 2.66 -0.49
CA GLU A 77 -10.54 1.25 -0.87
C GLU A 77 -9.17 0.69 -1.22
N ASN A 78 -8.25 1.55 -1.68
CA ASN A 78 -6.96 1.12 -2.20
C ASN A 78 -5.80 1.35 -1.24
N VAL A 79 -5.99 2.08 -0.13
CA VAL A 79 -4.91 2.39 0.81
C VAL A 79 -5.05 1.59 2.11
N VAL A 80 -3.92 1.08 2.59
CA VAL A 80 -3.80 0.44 3.90
C VAL A 80 -2.58 0.94 4.65
N PRO A 81 -2.59 0.93 5.98
CA PRO A 81 -1.42 1.22 6.77
C PRO A 81 -0.39 0.10 6.67
N ALA A 82 0.87 0.46 6.40
CA ALA A 82 1.97 -0.50 6.32
C ALA A 82 3.21 0.05 7.02
N CYS A 83 3.92 -0.83 7.76
CA CYS A 83 5.23 -0.48 8.29
C CYS A 83 6.26 -0.36 7.15
N ALA A 84 7.36 0.36 7.39
CA ALA A 84 8.39 0.62 6.39
C ALA A 84 8.96 -0.67 5.76
N SER A 85 9.12 -1.75 6.55
CA SER A 85 9.67 -3.02 6.07
C SER A 85 8.70 -3.76 5.13
N CYS A 86 7.41 -3.82 5.47
CA CYS A 86 6.39 -4.42 4.61
C CYS A 86 6.17 -3.59 3.34
N ASN A 87 6.05 -2.27 3.46
CA ASN A 87 5.87 -1.37 2.31
C ASN A 87 7.05 -1.47 1.33
N ALA A 88 8.30 -1.45 1.83
CA ALA A 88 9.48 -1.65 1.00
C ALA A 88 9.53 -3.06 0.37
N SER A 89 9.11 -4.10 1.08
CA SER A 89 9.05 -5.47 0.56
C SER A 89 8.03 -5.64 -0.57
N LYS A 90 6.86 -5.03 -0.41
CA LYS A 90 5.79 -5.04 -1.41
C LYS A 90 6.16 -4.19 -2.61
N HIS A 91 6.58 -2.94 -2.40
CA HIS A 91 6.95 -2.00 -3.46
C HIS A 91 5.84 -1.98 -4.54
N ASN A 92 6.21 -1.95 -5.81
CA ASN A 92 5.30 -2.02 -6.95
C ASN A 92 4.77 -3.45 -7.26
N ASP A 93 4.59 -4.33 -6.27
CA ASP A 93 3.81 -5.56 -6.48
C ASP A 93 2.34 -5.31 -6.08
N GLU A 94 1.42 -6.02 -6.73
CA GLU A 94 0.03 -6.11 -6.26
C GLU A 94 -0.03 -6.93 -4.97
N VAL A 95 -0.95 -6.57 -4.07
CA VAL A 95 -1.00 -7.12 -2.72
C VAL A 95 -1.13 -8.64 -2.71
N THR A 96 -2.01 -9.23 -3.51
CA THR A 96 -2.33 -10.66 -3.45
C THR A 96 -1.16 -11.51 -3.90
N GLY A 97 -0.53 -11.14 -5.01
CA GLY A 97 0.70 -11.78 -5.50
C GLY A 97 1.86 -11.64 -4.50
N TRP A 98 1.94 -10.51 -3.80
CA TRP A 98 2.94 -10.30 -2.76
C TRP A 98 2.68 -11.11 -1.48
N LEU A 99 1.44 -11.17 -1.00
CA LEU A 99 1.02 -11.93 0.18
C LEU A 99 1.33 -13.42 -0.01
N ARG A 100 0.93 -14.00 -1.15
CA ARG A 100 1.26 -15.39 -1.51
C ARG A 100 2.76 -15.66 -1.51
N ARG A 101 3.55 -14.73 -2.08
CA ARG A 101 5.02 -14.83 -2.09
C ARG A 101 5.63 -14.77 -0.69
N LYS A 102 5.03 -13.96 0.20
CA LYS A 102 5.45 -13.82 1.60
C LYS A 102 4.89 -14.92 2.50
N LYS A 103 4.04 -15.81 1.99
CA LYS A 103 3.29 -16.81 2.74
C LYS A 103 2.45 -16.19 3.87
N LEU A 104 1.94 -14.99 3.63
CA LEU A 104 0.97 -14.36 4.50
C LEU A 104 -0.45 -14.80 4.09
N ASP A 105 -1.37 -14.78 5.04
CA ASP A 105 -2.75 -15.22 4.81
C ASP A 105 -3.51 -14.18 3.98
N GLU A 106 -3.60 -14.46 2.67
CA GLU A 106 -4.34 -13.64 1.71
C GLU A 106 -5.83 -13.57 2.03
N ARG A 107 -6.46 -14.68 2.46
CA ARG A 107 -7.88 -14.72 2.73
C ARG A 107 -8.21 -13.82 3.91
N THR A 108 -7.45 -13.94 4.99
CA THR A 108 -7.65 -13.12 6.18
C THR A 108 -7.45 -11.62 5.88
N PHE A 109 -6.45 -11.27 5.07
CA PHE A 109 -6.26 -9.88 4.62
C PHE A 109 -7.48 -9.37 3.84
N LEU A 110 -7.96 -10.11 2.83
CA LEU A 110 -9.06 -9.67 1.97
C LEU A 110 -10.38 -9.56 2.74
N VAL A 111 -10.67 -10.51 3.62
CA VAL A 111 -11.86 -10.45 4.48
C VAL A 111 -11.79 -9.24 5.40
N ARG A 112 -10.65 -9.01 6.05
CA ARG A 112 -10.49 -7.86 6.96
C ARG A 112 -10.60 -6.52 6.22
N GLN A 113 -10.00 -6.40 5.04
CA GLN A 113 -10.15 -5.21 4.19
C GLN A 113 -11.64 -4.97 3.86
N ALA A 114 -12.36 -6.00 3.43
CA ALA A 114 -13.77 -5.87 3.08
C ALA A 114 -14.64 -5.45 4.27
N THR A 115 -14.37 -6.01 5.46
CA THR A 115 -15.06 -5.62 6.70
C THR A 115 -14.79 -4.16 7.05
N ILE A 116 -13.53 -3.73 7.10
CA ILE A 116 -13.16 -2.34 7.41
C ILE A 116 -13.80 -1.37 6.41
N LEU A 117 -13.77 -1.67 5.11
CA LEU A 117 -14.42 -0.81 4.11
C LEU A 117 -15.93 -0.76 4.24
N ARG A 118 -16.57 -1.82 4.74
CA ARG A 118 -18.01 -1.79 5.02
C ARG A 118 -18.31 -0.86 6.19
N ASP A 119 -17.48 -0.88 7.21
CA ASP A 119 -17.70 -0.13 8.45
C ASP A 119 -17.30 1.36 8.30
N LEU A 120 -16.34 1.67 7.42
CA LEU A 120 -15.88 3.05 7.14
C LEU A 120 -16.60 3.74 5.99
N ARG A 121 -17.36 3.00 5.16
CA ARG A 121 -18.14 3.64 4.11
C ARG A 121 -19.30 4.40 4.74
N PRO A 122 -19.55 5.66 4.35
CA PRO A 122 -20.75 6.37 4.76
C PRO A 122 -21.97 5.51 4.43
N VAL A 123 -22.89 5.41 5.38
CA VAL A 123 -24.23 4.90 5.09
C VAL A 123 -24.91 5.99 4.27
N GLU A 124 -25.12 5.73 2.98
CA GLU A 124 -25.99 6.56 2.13
C GLU A 124 -27.46 6.44 2.55
#